data_AF-A0A9W9DMP7-F1
#
_entry.id   AF-A0A9W9DMP7-F1
#
_cell.length_a   1.000
_cell.length_b   1.000
_cell.length_c   1.000
_cell.angle_alpha   90.00
_cell.angle_beta   90.00
_cell.angle_gamma   90.00
#
_symmetry.space_group_name_H-M   'P 1'
#
loop_
_entity.id
_entity.type
_entity.pdbx_description
1 polymer ?
#
loop_
_entity_poly.entity_id
_entity_poly.type
_entity_poly.pdbx_seq_one_letter_code
_entity_poly.pdbx_strand_id
1 'polypeptide(L)'
;MTLIADQNGGLSGQYNSAVGNATDFYNLTGRFDTLPPSDAGISVGWVVTYNNEQRNAHSTATWSGQYFNNSSVETILTQWLLTTSSTQADVWESTLVGHDEFTRAEISG
;
A
#
# COMPACT_ATOMS: atom_id res chain seq x y z
N MET A 1 -3.02 -4.31 7.91
CA MET A 1 -2.24 -3.09 7.62
C MET A 1 -2.61 -2.02 8.63
N THR A 2 -1.64 -1.22 9.07
CA THR A 2 -1.85 -0.02 9.88
C THR A 2 -1.31 1.19 9.12
N LEU A 3 -2.14 2.21 8.90
CA LEU A 3 -1.78 3.48 8.26
C LEU A 3 -1.99 4.63 9.25
N ILE A 4 -0.99 5.49 9.37
CA ILE A 4 -1.01 6.69 10.21
C ILE A 4 -0.79 7.89 9.29
N ALA A 5 -1.79 8.76 9.22
CA ALA A 5 -1.74 10.01 8.46
C ALA A 5 -1.30 11.18 9.34
N ASP A 6 -0.38 11.99 8.86
CA ASP A 6 -0.05 13.29 9.45
C ASP A 6 -0.83 14.44 8.78
N GLN A 7 -0.80 15.61 9.42
CA GLN A 7 -1.52 16.81 8.93
C GLN A 7 -0.91 17.42 7.66
N ASN A 8 0.31 17.01 7.31
CA ASN A 8 1.08 17.53 6.18
C ASN A 8 1.01 16.60 4.96
N GLY A 9 0.10 15.61 4.94
CA GLY A 9 -0.07 14.69 3.83
C GLY A 9 0.87 13.49 3.85
N GLY A 10 1.56 13.23 4.96
CA GLY A 10 2.45 12.08 5.12
C GLY A 10 1.70 10.85 5.61
N LEU A 11 2.11 9.69 5.11
CA LEU A 11 1.67 8.37 5.58
C LEU A 11 2.86 7.57 6.10
N SER A 12 2.65 6.91 7.23
CA SER A 12 3.58 5.94 7.79
C SER A 12 2.81 4.76 8.37
N GLY A 13 3.48 3.64 8.62
CA GLY A 13 2.87 2.53 9.33
C GLY A 13 3.49 1.19 8.99
N GLN A 14 2.69 0.14 9.07
CA GLN A 14 3.14 -1.23 8.90
C GLN A 14 2.18 -2.05 8.02
N TYR A 15 2.77 -2.80 7.10
CA TYR A 15 2.08 -3.71 6.20
C TYR A 15 2.44 -5.15 6.56
N ASN A 16 1.44 -6.00 6.76
CA ASN A 16 1.63 -7.44 6.92
C ASN A 16 0.88 -8.12 5.77
N SER A 17 1.62 -8.79 4.88
CA SER A 17 1.05 -9.47 3.73
C SER A 17 0.59 -10.87 4.13
N ALA A 18 -0.66 -11.20 3.85
CA ALA A 18 -1.19 -12.56 4.07
C ALA A 18 -0.72 -13.57 2.99
N VAL A 19 -0.08 -13.10 1.92
CA VAL A 19 0.35 -13.89 0.76
C VAL A 19 1.76 -13.52 0.30
N GLY A 20 2.38 -14.42 -0.47
CA GLY A 20 3.70 -14.19 -1.07
C GLY A 20 4.88 -14.54 -0.16
N ASN A 21 6.07 -14.09 -0.57
CA ASN A 21 7.33 -14.27 0.13
C ASN A 21 7.45 -13.21 1.27
N ALA A 22 6.50 -13.21 2.21
CA ALA A 22 6.40 -12.22 3.27
C ALA A 22 6.22 -12.89 4.63
N THR A 23 6.89 -12.38 5.65
CA THR A 23 6.76 -12.83 7.04
C THR A 23 6.76 -11.60 7.94
N ASP A 24 5.74 -11.50 8.80
CA ASP A 24 5.59 -10.40 9.74
C ASP A 24 5.40 -9.01 9.08
N PHE A 25 5.54 -7.93 9.85
CA PHE A 25 5.34 -6.56 9.40
C PHE A 25 6.54 -6.00 8.61
N TYR A 26 6.22 -5.17 7.62
CA TYR A 26 7.13 -4.36 6.83
C TYR A 26 6.74 -2.89 6.99
N ASN A 27 7.74 -2.00 7.06
CA ASN A 27 7.46 -0.57 7.12
C ASN A 27 6.84 -0.10 5.81
N LEU A 28 5.81 0.75 5.92
CA LEU A 28 5.26 1.47 4.79
C LEU A 28 5.45 2.98 4.99
N THR A 29 5.62 3.70 3.88
CA THR A 29 5.60 5.16 3.84
C THR A 29 4.87 5.64 2.59
N GLY A 30 4.26 6.82 2.64
CA GLY A 30 3.44 7.30 1.54
C GLY A 30 3.00 8.74 1.68
N ARG A 31 2.10 9.16 0.79
CA ARG A 31 1.53 10.49 0.75
C ARG A 31 0.05 10.43 0.39
N PHE A 32 -0.69 11.47 0.79
CA PHE A 32 -2.07 11.68 0.37
C PHE A 32 -2.36 13.16 0.13
N ASP A 33 -3.42 13.45 -0.61
CA ASP A 33 -3.91 14.81 -0.84
C ASP A 33 -4.62 15.35 0.42
N THR A 34 -4.13 16.47 0.96
CA THR A 34 -4.71 17.09 2.16
C THR A 34 -5.83 18.08 1.84
N LEU A 35 -6.02 18.42 0.56
CA LEU A 35 -7.04 19.37 0.09
C LEU A 35 -7.84 18.80 -1.10
N PRO A 36 -8.46 17.61 -0.96
CA PRO A 36 -9.21 16.98 -2.03
C PRO A 36 -10.51 17.76 -2.35
N PRO A 37 -11.05 17.64 -3.58
CA PRO A 37 -12.41 18.11 -3.89
C PRO A 37 -13.46 17.45 -3.00
N SER A 38 -14.56 18.16 -2.70
CA SER A 38 -15.59 17.67 -1.78
C SER A 38 -16.44 16.50 -2.30
N ASP A 39 -16.40 16.24 -3.60
CA ASP A 39 -17.19 15.21 -4.30
C ASP A 39 -16.34 14.10 -4.91
N ALA A 40 -15.04 14.02 -4.56
CA ALA A 40 -14.10 13.04 -5.09
C ALA A 40 -13.41 12.23 -3.97
N GLY A 41 -12.82 11.09 -4.35
CA GLY A 41 -11.96 10.32 -3.45
C GLY A 41 -10.64 11.03 -3.19
N ILE A 42 -10.06 10.83 -2.00
CA ILE A 42 -8.78 11.41 -1.63
C ILE A 42 -7.66 10.63 -2.30
N SER A 43 -6.89 11.28 -3.18
CA SER A 43 -5.73 10.65 -3.83
C SER A 43 -4.70 10.22 -2.79
N VAL A 44 -4.25 8.98 -2.87
CA VAL A 44 -3.35 8.37 -1.89
C VAL A 44 -2.42 7.36 -2.56
N GLY A 45 -1.20 7.26 -2.03
CA GLY A 45 -0.29 6.17 -2.38
C GLY A 45 0.77 5.92 -1.34
N TRP A 46 1.25 4.68 -1.28
CA TRP A 46 2.32 4.27 -0.38
C TRP A 46 3.21 3.20 -1.01
N VAL A 47 4.36 2.98 -0.40
CA VAL A 47 5.36 2.01 -0.82
C VAL A 47 5.71 1.08 0.35
N VAL A 48 5.95 -0.18 0.02
CA VAL A 48 6.49 -1.21 0.92
C VAL A 48 7.66 -1.89 0.22
N THR A 49 8.84 -1.86 0.84
CA THR A 49 9.94 -2.74 0.45
C THR A 49 9.88 -3.98 1.33
N TYR A 50 9.83 -5.16 0.72
CA TYR A 50 9.70 -6.44 1.42
C TYR A 50 11.04 -6.91 1.99
N ASN A 51 11.60 -6.11 2.90
CA ASN A 51 12.80 -6.40 3.66
C ASN A 51 12.60 -6.01 5.13
N ASN A 52 12.66 -7.00 6.02
CA ASN A 52 12.64 -6.81 7.47
C ASN A 52 13.67 -7.74 8.13
N GLU A 53 13.69 -7.78 9.46
CA GLU A 53 14.65 -8.58 10.23
C GLU A 53 14.53 -10.10 9.98
N GLN A 54 13.37 -10.56 9.49
CA GLN A 54 13.10 -11.98 9.27
C GLN A 54 13.30 -12.41 7.83
N ARG A 55 13.06 -11.52 6.87
CA ARG A 55 12.99 -11.88 5.46
C ARG A 55 13.29 -10.71 4.53
N ASN A 56 14.00 -11.01 3.45
CA ASN A 56 14.21 -10.11 2.33
C ASN A 56 13.75 -10.79 1.04
N ALA A 57 12.66 -10.29 0.45
CA ALA A 57 12.10 -10.79 -0.81
C ALA A 57 12.65 -10.06 -2.04
N HIS A 58 13.62 -9.15 -1.86
CA HIS A 58 14.26 -8.37 -2.92
C HIS A 58 13.24 -7.70 -3.87
N SER A 59 12.16 -7.19 -3.31
CA SER A 59 11.05 -6.60 -4.07
C SER A 59 10.42 -5.42 -3.34
N THR A 60 9.77 -4.56 -4.12
CA THR A 60 9.07 -3.37 -3.63
C THR A 60 7.71 -3.28 -4.33
N ALA A 61 6.65 -3.09 -3.54
CA ALA A 61 5.32 -2.78 -4.03
C ALA A 61 4.96 -1.32 -3.78
N THR A 62 4.30 -0.70 -4.75
CA THR A 62 3.64 0.59 -4.58
C THR A 62 2.15 0.42 -4.81
N TRP A 63 1.34 1.09 -4.00
CA TRP A 63 -0.09 1.22 -4.20
C TRP A 63 -0.40 2.66 -4.55
N SER A 64 -1.27 2.85 -5.54
CA SER A 64 -1.82 4.15 -5.93
C SER A 64 -3.32 4.01 -6.08
N GLY A 65 -4.05 4.94 -5.50
CA GLY A 65 -5.50 4.84 -5.44
C GLY A 65 -6.18 6.00 -4.77
N GLN A 66 -7.39 5.74 -4.30
CA GLN A 66 -8.24 6.74 -3.67
C GLN A 66 -8.90 6.19 -2.41
N TYR A 67 -9.01 7.06 -1.41
CA TYR A 67 -9.74 6.81 -0.18
C TYR A 67 -11.14 7.43 -0.25
N PHE A 68 -12.15 6.68 0.21
CA PHE A 68 -13.55 7.07 0.24
C PHE A 68 -14.14 6.87 1.64
N ASN A 69 -14.74 7.93 2.19
CA ASN A 69 -15.42 7.93 3.49
C ASN A 69 -16.93 8.25 3.41
N ASN A 70 -17.47 8.38 2.19
CA ASN A 70 -18.86 8.73 1.94
C ASN A 70 -19.78 7.50 1.78
N SER A 71 -19.21 6.31 1.67
CA SER A 71 -19.91 5.02 1.66
C SER A 71 -20.21 4.56 3.10
N SER A 72 -21.17 3.65 3.24
CA SER A 72 -21.46 2.98 4.53
C SER A 72 -20.27 2.20 5.09
N VAL A 73 -19.29 1.89 4.24
CA VAL A 73 -18.02 1.25 4.59
C VAL A 73 -16.87 2.09 4.05
N GLU A 74 -16.04 2.61 4.96
CA GLU A 74 -14.81 3.32 4.62
C GLU A 74 -13.85 2.41 3.84
N THR A 75 -13.40 2.87 2.66
CA THR A 75 -12.65 2.03 1.70
C THR A 75 -11.47 2.77 1.08
N ILE A 76 -10.39 2.05 0.78
CA ILE A 76 -9.32 2.49 -0.13
C ILE A 76 -9.28 1.54 -1.32
N LEU A 77 -9.45 2.08 -2.53
CA LEU A 77 -9.39 1.33 -3.79
C LEU A 77 -8.08 1.64 -4.49
N THR A 78 -7.31 0.63 -4.85
CA THR A 78 -5.95 0.80 -5.37
C THR A 78 -5.64 -0.09 -6.55
N GLN A 79 -4.73 0.35 -7.39
CA GLN A 79 -3.87 -0.53 -8.19
C GLN A 79 -2.48 -0.56 -7.59
N TRP A 80 -1.75 -1.64 -7.84
CA TRP A 80 -0.38 -1.79 -7.36
C TRP A 80 0.57 -2.27 -8.45
N LEU A 81 1.84 -1.92 -8.27
CA LEU A 81 2.98 -2.43 -9.03
C LEU A 81 3.94 -3.09 -8.04
N LEU A 82 4.29 -4.35 -8.30
CA LEU A 82 5.30 -5.10 -7.52
C LEU A 82 6.49 -5.38 -8.42
N THR A 83 7.60 -4.70 -8.16
CA THR A 83 8.86 -4.94 -8.88
C THR A 83 9.78 -5.82 -8.05
N THR A 84 10.24 -6.91 -8.65
CA THR A 84 11.23 -7.81 -8.06
C THR A 84 12.60 -7.55 -8.68
N SER A 85 13.66 -7.59 -7.88
CA SER A 85 15.03 -7.46 -8.39
C SER A 85 15.31 -8.54 -9.43
N SER A 86 15.80 -8.12 -10.59
CA SER A 86 16.09 -8.97 -11.74
C SER A 86 17.42 -8.58 -12.36
N THR A 87 17.92 -9.41 -13.27
CA THR A 87 19.03 -8.99 -14.15
C THR A 87 18.55 -7.94 -15.15
N GLN A 88 19.49 -7.27 -15.83
CA GLN A 88 19.15 -6.35 -16.91
C GLN A 88 18.43 -7.07 -18.08
N ALA A 89 18.76 -8.34 -18.33
CA ALA A 89 18.14 -9.12 -19.39
C ALA A 89 16.67 -9.48 -19.07
N ASP A 90 16.34 -9.63 -17.78
CA ASP A 90 15.03 -10.08 -17.31
C ASP A 90 14.14 -8.94 -16.79
N VAL A 91 14.63 -7.68 -16.84
CA VAL A 91 13.90 -6.52 -16.30
C VAL A 91 12.53 -6.31 -16.96
N TRP A 92 12.36 -6.79 -18.18
CA TRP A 92 11.12 -6.69 -18.94
C TRP A 92 9.95 -7.44 -18.28
N GLU A 93 10.22 -8.47 -17.48
CA GLU A 93 9.21 -9.26 -16.75
C GLU A 93 9.26 -9.05 -15.23
N SER A 94 10.02 -8.06 -14.76
CA SER A 94 10.28 -7.84 -13.32
C SER A 94 9.10 -7.26 -12.54
N THR A 95 8.09 -6.72 -13.22
CA THR A 95 6.98 -6.00 -12.60
C THR A 95 5.65 -6.74 -12.79
N LEU A 96 5.03 -7.10 -11.67
CA LEU A 96 3.64 -7.56 -11.62
C LEU A 96 2.71 -6.36 -11.36
N VAL A 97 1.46 -6.48 -11.82
CA VAL A 97 0.40 -5.49 -11.62
C VAL A 97 -0.84 -6.16 -11.06
N GLY A 98 -1.56 -5.46 -10.20
CA GLY A 98 -2.83 -5.92 -9.65
C GLY A 98 -3.65 -4.80 -9.03
N HIS A 99 -4.69 -5.18 -8.29
CA HIS A 99 -5.55 -4.26 -7.55
C HIS A 99 -5.85 -4.83 -6.16
N ASP A 100 -5.95 -3.95 -5.17
CA ASP A 100 -6.36 -4.29 -3.81
C ASP A 100 -7.46 -3.33 -3.35
N GLU A 101 -8.41 -3.86 -2.57
CA GLU A 101 -9.45 -3.11 -1.89
C GLU A 101 -9.27 -3.27 -0.38
N PHE A 102 -9.14 -2.16 0.34
CA PHE A 102 -8.94 -2.14 1.78
C PHE A 102 -10.18 -1.57 2.46
N THR A 103 -10.72 -2.29 3.43
CA THR A 103 -11.80 -1.81 4.32
C THR A 103 -11.31 -1.80 5.77
N ARG A 104 -11.94 -0.99 6.62
CA ARG A 104 -11.66 -1.03 8.06
C ARG A 104 -12.13 -2.36 8.64
N ALA A 105 -11.24 -3.05 9.36
CA ALA A 105 -11.62 -4.28 10.07
C ALA A 105 -12.62 -3.94 11.19
N GLU A 106 -13.67 -4.75 11.35
CA GLU A 106 -14.45 -4.72 12.57
C GLU A 106 -13.58 -5.25 13.72
N ILE A 107 -13.49 -4.50 14.81
CA ILE A 107 -12.91 -5.01 16.05
C ILE A 107 -13.96 -5.94 16.65
N SER A 108 -13.91 -7.23 16.32
CA SER A 108 -14.64 -8.24 17.09
C SER A 108 -14.02 -8.29 18.49
N GLY A 109 -14.77 -7.74 19.46
CA GLY A 109 -14.38 -7.71 20.88
C GLY A 109 -14.50 -9.06 21.59
#